data_AF-A0A0D7EIS6-F1
#
_entry.id   AF-A0A0D7EIS6-F1
#
_cell.length_a   1.000
_cell.length_b   1.000
_cell.length_c   1.000
_cell.angle_alpha   90.00
_cell.angle_beta   90.00
_cell.angle_gamma   90.00
#
_symmetry.space_group_name_H-M   'P 1'
#
loop_
_entity.id
_entity.type
_entity.pdbx_description
1 polymer ?
#
loop_
_entity_poly.entity_id
_entity_poly.type
_entity_poly.pdbx_seq_one_letter_code
_entity_poly.pdbx_strand_id
1 'polypeptide(L)'
;MTAIPVEPSRRDILYIATGAVAAVGAAAVAWPMISQFNPDASTVAAGFPLEVDLAPLAVGQVIKVFWRGQPIFINHRTPKEIEAAQTADWQSMRDPQPDSARVLPGHEQWLVVSAICTHLGCIPTEHQGNFDGWFCQCHGSQYDSSG
;
A
#
# COMPACT_ATOMS: atom_id res chain seq x y z
N MET A 1 2.53 -31.49 58.81
CA MET A 1 1.31 -30.70 58.54
C MET A 1 0.94 -30.94 57.08
N THR A 2 0.07 -31.91 56.84
CA THR A 2 -0.47 -32.22 55.51
C THR A 2 -1.59 -31.21 55.22
N ALA A 3 -1.44 -30.44 54.14
CA ALA A 3 -2.48 -29.53 53.68
C ALA A 3 -3.74 -30.33 53.33
N ILE A 4 -4.89 -29.96 53.91
CA ILE A 4 -6.18 -30.54 53.54
C ILE A 4 -6.49 -30.07 52.11
N PRO A 5 -6.87 -30.97 51.17
CA PRO A 5 -7.27 -30.54 49.84
C PRO A 5 -8.52 -29.66 49.97
N VAL A 6 -8.48 -28.46 49.38
CA VAL A 6 -9.66 -27.60 49.32
C VAL A 6 -10.60 -28.21 48.28
N GLU A 7 -11.69 -28.81 48.76
CA GLU A 7 -12.73 -29.37 47.89
C GLU A 7 -13.50 -28.24 47.18
N PRO A 8 -13.81 -28.39 45.88
CA PRO A 8 -14.55 -27.38 45.14
C PRO A 8 -15.89 -27.06 45.81
N SER A 9 -16.12 -25.78 46.09
CA SER A 9 -17.31 -25.28 46.74
C SER A 9 -18.32 -24.70 45.74
N ARG A 10 -19.58 -24.56 46.17
CA ARG A 10 -20.61 -23.86 45.38
C ARG A 10 -20.20 -22.42 45.04
N ARG A 11 -19.36 -21.78 45.87
CA ARG A 11 -18.85 -20.43 45.62
C ARG A 11 -17.85 -20.41 44.47
N ASP A 12 -17.00 -21.44 44.36
CA ASP A 12 -16.03 -21.56 43.27
C ASP A 12 -16.76 -21.68 41.91
N ILE A 13 -17.84 -22.46 41.88
CA ILE A 13 -18.71 -22.54 40.69
C ILE A 13 -19.29 -21.16 40.33
N LEU A 14 -19.80 -20.41 41.31
CA LEU A 14 -20.36 -19.08 41.06
C LEU A 14 -19.29 -18.08 40.57
N TYR A 15 -18.07 -18.12 41.12
CA TYR A 15 -16.97 -17.25 40.68
C TYR A 15 -16.53 -17.59 39.26
N ILE A 16 -16.33 -18.87 38.96
CA ILE A 16 -15.94 -19.33 37.62
C ILE A 16 -17.03 -19.01 36.62
N ALA A 17 -18.30 -19.32 36.92
CA ALA A 17 -19.41 -19.03 36.03
C ALA A 17 -19.58 -17.52 35.78
N THR A 18 -19.53 -16.70 36.82
CA THR A 18 -19.65 -15.24 36.68
C THR A 18 -18.47 -14.66 35.91
N GLY A 19 -17.24 -15.10 36.22
CA GLY A 19 -16.04 -14.68 35.51
C GLY A 19 -16.05 -15.08 34.03
N ALA A 20 -16.48 -16.31 33.73
CA ALA A 20 -16.62 -16.79 32.36
C ALA A 20 -17.65 -15.98 31.57
N VAL A 21 -18.83 -15.73 32.14
CA VAL A 21 -19.88 -14.91 31.52
C VAL A 21 -19.39 -13.48 31.32
N ALA A 22 -18.72 -12.88 32.31
CA ALA A 22 -18.18 -11.52 32.20
C ALA A 22 -17.11 -11.43 31.08
N ALA A 23 -16.20 -12.41 31.01
CA ALA A 23 -15.15 -12.44 29.99
C ALA A 23 -15.73 -12.59 28.58
N VAL A 24 -16.65 -13.54 28.38
CA VAL A 24 -17.31 -13.76 27.09
C VAL A 24 -18.17 -12.56 26.70
N GLY A 25 -18.92 -11.99 27.64
CA GLY A 25 -19.74 -10.80 27.41
C GLY A 25 -18.89 -9.58 27.02
N ALA A 26 -17.76 -9.35 27.69
CA ALA A 26 -16.83 -8.28 27.34
C ALA A 26 -16.26 -8.48 25.93
N ALA A 27 -15.84 -9.69 25.57
CA ALA A 27 -15.36 -10.00 24.23
C ALA A 27 -16.44 -9.81 23.16
N ALA A 28 -17.68 -10.25 23.44
CA ALA A 28 -18.82 -10.12 22.54
C ALA A 28 -19.22 -8.67 22.26
N VAL A 29 -18.94 -7.74 23.18
CA VAL A 29 -19.15 -6.30 22.96
C VAL A 29 -17.93 -5.65 22.29
N ALA A 30 -16.73 -5.95 22.77
CA ALA A 30 -15.50 -5.33 22.26
C ALA A 30 -15.22 -5.69 20.80
N TRP A 31 -15.43 -6.95 20.42
CA TRP A 31 -15.13 -7.43 19.07
C TRP A 31 -15.89 -6.69 17.95
N PRO A 32 -17.23 -6.62 17.95
CA PRO A 32 -17.96 -5.90 16.91
C PRO A 32 -17.69 -4.39 16.94
N MET A 33 -17.38 -3.82 18.12
CA MET A 33 -17.05 -2.40 18.21
C MET A 33 -15.70 -2.09 17.55
N ILE A 34 -14.70 -2.93 17.75
CA ILE A 34 -13.41 -2.84 17.06
C ILE A 34 -13.58 -3.13 15.56
N SER A 35 -14.34 -4.16 15.22
CA SER A 35 -14.56 -4.56 13.83
C SER A 35 -15.26 -3.48 12.99
N GLN A 36 -16.04 -2.59 13.61
CA GLN A 36 -16.70 -1.48 12.92
C GLN A 36 -15.75 -0.36 12.48
N PHE A 37 -14.50 -0.35 12.97
CA PHE A 37 -13.48 0.58 12.48
C PHE A 37 -12.78 0.10 11.21
N ASN A 38 -13.05 -1.14 10.76
CA ASN A 38 -12.57 -1.62 9.46
C ASN A 38 -13.35 -0.95 8.31
N PRO A 39 -12.78 -0.93 7.08
CA PRO A 39 -13.48 -0.45 5.90
C PRO A 39 -14.84 -1.13 5.72
N ASP A 40 -15.85 -0.36 5.36
CA ASP A 40 -17.19 -0.88 5.10
C ASP A 40 -17.22 -1.66 3.76
N ALA A 41 -18.33 -2.37 3.51
CA ALA A 41 -18.46 -3.17 2.30
C ALA A 41 -18.37 -2.33 1.01
N SER A 42 -18.81 -1.08 1.05
CA SER A 42 -18.73 -0.16 -0.10
C SER A 42 -17.28 0.23 -0.41
N THR A 43 -16.46 0.49 0.62
CA THR A 43 -15.03 0.78 0.48
C THR A 43 -14.25 -0.44 0.00
N VAL A 44 -14.57 -1.64 0.52
CA VAL A 44 -13.95 -2.89 0.05
C VAL A 44 -14.30 -3.14 -1.42
N ALA A 45 -15.56 -2.93 -1.80
CA ALA A 45 -16.01 -3.04 -3.19
C ALA A 45 -15.33 -1.99 -4.08
N ALA A 46 -15.13 -0.75 -3.63
CA ALA A 46 -14.41 0.26 -4.40
C ALA A 46 -12.95 -0.13 -4.74
N GLY A 47 -12.41 -1.20 -4.15
CA GLY A 47 -11.11 -1.76 -4.49
C GLY A 47 -11.05 -2.69 -5.70
N PHE A 48 -12.14 -2.86 -6.46
CA PHE A 48 -12.13 -3.62 -7.71
C PHE A 48 -11.06 -3.12 -8.71
N PRO A 49 -10.64 -3.97 -9.68
CA PRO A 49 -9.75 -3.54 -10.75
C PRO A 49 -10.32 -2.31 -11.48
N LEU A 50 -9.48 -1.29 -11.64
CA LEU A 50 -9.79 -0.12 -12.46
C LEU A 50 -9.28 -0.39 -13.88
N GLU A 51 -10.17 -0.39 -14.86
CA GLU A 51 -9.78 -0.41 -16.26
C GLU A 51 -9.57 1.02 -16.76
N VAL A 52 -8.40 1.29 -17.34
CA VAL A 52 -8.04 2.59 -17.90
C VAL A 52 -7.74 2.38 -19.39
N ASP A 53 -8.46 3.11 -20.24
CA ASP A 53 -8.15 3.15 -21.67
C ASP A 53 -6.85 3.95 -21.90
N LEU A 54 -5.86 3.28 -22.47
CA LEU A 54 -4.53 3.83 -22.74
C LEU A 54 -4.42 4.45 -24.13
N ALA A 55 -5.38 4.18 -25.03
CA ALA A 55 -5.37 4.68 -26.41
C ALA A 55 -5.23 6.21 -26.56
N PRO A 56 -5.85 7.06 -25.69
CA PRO A 56 -5.76 8.52 -25.86
C PRO A 56 -4.48 9.13 -25.30
N LEU A 57 -3.61 8.37 -24.62
CA LEU A 57 -2.41 8.93 -24.00
C LEU A 57 -1.32 9.18 -25.05
N ALA A 58 -0.91 10.44 -25.19
CA ALA A 58 0.22 10.83 -26.02
C ALA A 58 1.55 10.37 -25.41
N VAL A 59 2.56 10.15 -26.26
CA VAL A 59 3.92 9.84 -25.81
C VAL A 59 4.48 10.99 -24.96
N GLY A 60 5.06 10.67 -23.80
CA GLY A 60 5.51 11.60 -22.77
C GLY A 60 4.42 12.11 -21.81
N GLN A 61 3.15 11.72 -22.04
CA GLN A 61 2.05 12.13 -21.19
C GLN A 61 1.96 11.26 -19.95
N VAL A 62 1.83 11.91 -18.80
CA VAL A 62 1.51 11.28 -17.52
C VAL A 62 0.08 11.60 -17.15
N ILE A 63 -0.71 10.58 -16.82
CA ILE A 63 -2.02 10.75 -16.21
C ILE A 63 -2.00 10.27 -14.76
N LYS A 64 -2.92 10.82 -13.97
CA LYS A 64 -3.09 10.51 -12.54
C LYS A 64 -4.47 9.90 -12.36
N VAL A 65 -4.53 8.65 -11.95
CA VAL A 65 -5.78 7.95 -11.65
C VAL A 65 -5.83 7.58 -10.18
N PHE A 66 -7.03 7.51 -9.60
CA PHE A 66 -7.20 7.02 -8.23
C PHE A 66 -7.66 5.56 -8.26
N TRP A 67 -6.90 4.69 -7.59
CA TRP A 67 -7.27 3.30 -7.38
C TRP A 67 -7.09 2.95 -5.90
N ARG A 68 -8.10 2.35 -5.27
CA ARG A 68 -8.10 2.01 -3.83
C ARG A 68 -7.78 3.20 -2.91
N GLY A 69 -8.23 4.40 -3.27
CA GLY A 69 -7.95 5.63 -2.53
C GLY A 69 -6.51 6.15 -2.66
N GLN A 70 -5.68 5.52 -3.51
CA GLN A 70 -4.29 5.88 -3.74
C GLN A 70 -4.11 6.44 -5.15
N PRO A 71 -3.33 7.51 -5.33
CA PRO A 71 -3.00 8.02 -6.65
C PRO A 71 -1.99 7.08 -7.33
N ILE A 72 -2.22 6.78 -8.60
CA ILE A 72 -1.37 5.98 -9.47
C ILE A 72 -0.97 6.86 -10.65
N PHE A 73 0.33 6.87 -10.98
CA PHE A 73 0.83 7.45 -12.21
C PHE A 73 0.81 6.40 -13.32
N ILE A 74 0.30 6.81 -14.47
CA ILE A 74 0.41 6.05 -15.72
C ILE A 74 1.15 6.97 -16.69
N ASN A 75 2.39 6.63 -17.01
CA ASN A 75 3.24 7.35 -17.96
C ASN A 75 3.36 6.56 -19.26
N HIS A 76 3.03 7.21 -20.38
CA HIS A 76 3.38 6.72 -21.72
C HIS A 76 4.81 7.16 -22.03
N ARG A 77 5.80 6.36 -21.65
CA ARG A 77 7.22 6.71 -21.74
C ARG A 77 7.67 6.96 -23.18
N THR A 78 8.50 7.97 -23.35
CA THR A 78 9.26 8.25 -24.57
C THR A 78 10.38 7.21 -24.77
N PRO A 79 10.86 7.00 -26.01
CA PRO A 79 12.01 6.13 -26.25
C PRO A 79 13.26 6.51 -25.43
N LYS A 80 13.48 7.82 -25.21
CA LYS A 80 14.59 8.33 -24.40
C LYS A 80 14.48 7.91 -22.93
N GLU A 81 13.28 7.99 -22.34
CA GLU A 81 13.04 7.56 -20.96
C GLU A 81 13.25 6.05 -20.80
N ILE A 82 12.77 5.24 -21.75
CA ILE A 82 12.96 3.79 -21.74
C ILE A 82 14.45 3.44 -21.82
N GLU A 83 15.17 4.06 -22.75
CA GLU A 83 16.61 3.85 -22.90
C GLU A 83 17.36 4.27 -21.63
N ALA A 84 17.02 5.42 -21.05
CA ALA A 84 17.64 5.90 -19.82
C ALA A 84 17.41 4.93 -18.64
N ALA A 85 16.19 4.40 -18.47
CA ALA A 85 15.87 3.45 -17.42
C ALA A 85 16.60 2.10 -17.60
N GLN A 86 16.73 1.62 -18.85
CA GLN A 86 17.37 0.33 -19.15
C GLN A 86 18.90 0.39 -19.10
N THR A 87 19.49 1.55 -19.40
CA THR A 87 20.95 1.76 -19.40
C THR A 87 21.48 2.31 -18.07
N ALA A 88 20.59 2.66 -17.14
CA ALA A 88 20.96 3.14 -15.82
C ALA A 88 21.82 2.12 -15.06
N ASP A 89 22.78 2.60 -14.28
CA ASP A 89 23.51 1.80 -13.30
C ASP A 89 22.63 1.50 -12.08
N TRP A 90 21.57 0.72 -12.30
CA TRP A 90 20.60 0.37 -11.27
C TRP A 90 21.23 -0.36 -10.08
N GLN A 91 22.41 -0.97 -10.27
CA GLN A 91 23.14 -1.66 -9.21
C GLN A 91 23.72 -0.72 -8.16
N SER A 92 24.01 0.53 -8.51
CA SER A 92 24.51 1.54 -7.58
C SER A 92 23.41 2.40 -6.94
N MET A 93 22.15 2.21 -7.35
CA MET A 93 21.01 2.93 -6.80
C MET A 93 20.69 2.50 -5.36
N ARG A 94 19.92 3.34 -4.66
CA ARG A 94 19.53 3.10 -3.26
C ARG A 94 18.74 1.81 -3.07
N ASP A 95 17.88 1.49 -4.03
CA ASP A 95 17.10 0.26 -4.08
C ASP A 95 17.34 -0.41 -5.44
N PRO A 96 18.34 -1.31 -5.54
CA PRO A 96 18.74 -1.89 -6.81
C PRO A 96 17.64 -2.74 -7.45
N GLN A 97 17.07 -2.23 -8.53
CA GLN A 97 16.05 -2.94 -9.30
C GLN A 97 16.14 -2.56 -10.79
N PRO A 98 16.29 -3.52 -11.71
CA PRO A 98 16.31 -3.21 -13.14
C PRO A 98 14.90 -2.83 -13.64
N ASP A 99 14.82 -1.99 -14.68
CA ASP A 99 13.54 -1.56 -15.29
C ASP A 99 12.68 -2.76 -15.71
N SER A 100 13.30 -3.81 -16.26
CA SER A 100 12.62 -5.04 -16.70
C SER A 100 11.91 -5.82 -15.58
N ALA A 101 12.21 -5.52 -14.31
CA ALA A 101 11.51 -6.10 -13.15
C ALA A 101 10.36 -5.20 -12.64
N ARG A 102 10.25 -3.97 -13.16
CA ARG A 102 9.25 -2.97 -12.77
C ARG A 102 8.15 -2.84 -13.83
N VAL A 103 8.51 -2.99 -15.11
CA VAL A 103 7.56 -2.99 -16.23
C VAL A 103 7.34 -4.38 -16.78
N LEU A 104 6.20 -4.57 -17.46
CA LEU A 104 5.86 -5.84 -18.10
C LEU A 104 6.61 -5.99 -19.44
N PRO A 105 7.15 -7.19 -19.76
CA PRO A 105 7.79 -7.44 -21.05
C PRO A 105 6.85 -7.16 -22.23
N GLY A 106 7.34 -6.42 -23.24
CA GLY A 106 6.56 -5.99 -24.40
C GLY A 106 5.65 -4.78 -24.15
N HIS A 107 5.69 -4.22 -22.94
CA HIS A 107 4.93 -3.04 -22.53
C HIS A 107 5.83 -1.98 -21.89
N GLU A 108 7.10 -1.91 -22.30
CA GLU A 108 8.10 -0.99 -21.76
C GLU A 108 7.71 0.48 -21.94
N GLN A 109 6.85 0.81 -22.91
CA GLN A 109 6.30 2.15 -23.06
C GLN A 109 5.33 2.56 -21.95
N TRP A 110 4.86 1.63 -21.11
CA TRP A 110 3.92 1.90 -20.03
C TRP A 110 4.59 1.74 -18.67
N LEU A 111 4.74 2.86 -17.96
CA LEU A 111 5.10 2.81 -16.55
C LEU A 111 3.86 3.09 -15.71
N VAL A 112 3.49 2.12 -14.88
CA VAL A 112 2.36 2.20 -13.96
C VAL A 112 2.90 2.06 -12.54
N VAL A 113 2.97 3.17 -11.80
CA VAL A 113 3.60 3.22 -10.47
C VAL A 113 2.73 3.94 -9.46
N SER A 114 2.89 3.58 -8.19
CA SER A 114 2.26 4.33 -7.11
C SER A 114 2.80 5.75 -7.08
N ALA A 115 1.91 6.74 -7.07
CA ALA A 115 2.27 8.15 -6.95
C ALA A 115 2.50 8.58 -5.49
N ILE A 116 2.77 7.62 -4.60
CA ILE A 116 2.97 7.83 -3.16
C ILE A 116 4.47 7.71 -2.88
N CYS A 117 5.09 8.83 -2.53
CA CYS A 117 6.50 8.86 -2.12
C CYS A 117 6.73 7.95 -0.92
N THR A 118 7.73 7.07 -1.00
CA THR A 118 8.05 6.07 0.02
C THR A 118 8.59 6.65 1.32
N HIS A 119 8.93 7.94 1.34
CA HIS A 119 9.35 8.63 2.57
C HIS A 119 8.19 8.80 3.56
N LEU A 120 7.19 9.62 3.19
CA LEU A 120 6.07 10.00 4.07
C LEU A 120 4.73 10.17 3.32
N GLY A 121 4.64 9.67 2.09
CA GLY A 121 3.37 9.61 1.37
C GLY A 121 2.95 10.86 0.58
N CYS A 122 3.81 11.87 0.47
CA CYS A 122 3.59 12.98 -0.45
C CYS A 122 3.51 12.51 -1.91
N ILE A 123 2.84 13.29 -2.76
CA ILE A 123 2.74 13.00 -4.20
C ILE A 123 3.90 13.70 -4.94
N PRO A 124 4.80 12.96 -5.61
CA PRO A 124 5.84 13.56 -6.44
C PRO A 124 5.27 14.32 -7.65
N THR A 125 5.99 15.31 -8.15
CA THR A 125 5.66 16.00 -9.41
C THR A 125 6.46 15.37 -10.55
N GLU A 126 5.78 15.07 -11.65
CA GLU A 126 6.35 14.58 -12.90
C GLU A 126 7.28 15.59 -13.57
N HIS A 127 8.24 15.09 -14.35
CA HIS A 127 9.16 15.88 -15.17
C HIS A 127 9.94 16.95 -14.38
N GLN A 128 10.27 16.62 -13.12
CA GLN A 128 11.02 17.48 -12.21
C GLN A 128 12.12 16.68 -11.51
N GLY A 129 13.09 17.41 -10.95
CA GLY A 129 14.27 16.82 -10.29
C GLY A 129 15.44 16.67 -11.24
N ASN A 130 16.49 15.99 -10.79
CA ASN A 130 17.76 15.91 -11.52
C ASN A 130 17.86 14.70 -12.46
N PHE A 131 16.84 13.83 -12.48
CA PHE A 131 16.89 12.53 -13.16
C PHE A 131 15.79 12.36 -14.23
N ASP A 132 15.23 13.48 -14.73
CA ASP A 132 14.17 13.48 -15.76
C ASP A 132 13.01 12.53 -15.42
N GLY A 133 12.63 12.49 -14.13
CA GLY A 133 11.66 11.54 -13.58
C GLY A 133 10.62 12.23 -12.69
N TRP A 134 10.65 11.93 -11.39
CA TRP A 134 9.74 12.55 -10.43
C TRP A 134 10.48 13.21 -9.25
N PHE A 135 9.91 14.32 -8.77
CA PHE A 135 10.45 15.05 -7.63
C PHE A 135 9.41 15.27 -6.53
N CYS A 136 9.72 14.81 -5.32
CA CYS A 136 8.91 15.02 -4.15
C CYS A 136 9.37 16.26 -3.37
N GLN A 137 8.62 17.35 -3.52
CA GLN A 137 8.89 18.67 -2.92
C GLN A 137 8.93 18.67 -1.37
N CYS A 138 8.32 17.68 -0.70
CA CYS A 138 8.24 17.67 0.77
C CYS A 138 9.61 17.57 1.46
N HIS A 139 10.48 16.67 0.99
CA HIS A 139 11.80 16.42 1.58
C HIS A 139 12.88 16.17 0.53
N GLY A 140 12.62 16.54 -0.73
CA GLY A 140 13.58 16.48 -1.82
C GLY A 140 13.88 15.08 -2.36
N SER A 141 12.98 14.11 -2.19
CA SER A 141 13.16 12.78 -2.79
C SER A 141 13.12 12.90 -4.31
N GLN A 142 14.09 12.29 -4.98
CA GLN A 142 14.22 12.27 -6.43
C GLN A 142 14.05 10.83 -6.91
N TYR A 143 13.31 10.68 -7.99
CA TYR A 143 12.95 9.42 -8.64
C TYR A 143 13.35 9.56 -10.12
N ASP A 144 13.90 8.51 -10.71
CA ASP A 144 14.35 8.52 -12.11
C ASP A 144 13.17 8.27 -13.06
N SER A 145 13.38 7.88 -14.31
CA SER A 145 12.29 7.59 -15.27
C SER A 145 11.61 6.21 -15.11
N SER A 146 12.04 5.40 -14.13
CA SER A 146 11.46 4.09 -13.75
C SER A 146 10.83 4.10 -12.34
N GLY A 147 11.06 5.16 -11.57
CA GLY A 147 10.38 5.49 -10.30
C GLY A 147 11.34 5.41 -9.14
#